data_AF-A0A349Y1R2-F1
#
_entry.id   AF-A0A349Y1R2-F1
#
_cell.length_a   1.000
_cell.length_b   1.000
_cell.length_c   1.000
_cell.angle_alpha   90.00
_cell.angle_beta   90.00
_cell.angle_gamma   90.00
#
_symmetry.space_group_name_H-M   'P 1'
#
loop_
_entity.id
_entity.type
_entity.pdbx_description
1 polymer ?
#
loop_
_entity_poly.entity_id
_entity_poly.type
_entity_poly.pdbx_seq_one_letter_code
_entity_poly.pdbx_strand_id
1 'polypeptide(L)'
;MPRPANPKTTEGRSIAEAITRSGLTQAVVAERLEVTPSFISQFATGLRPVPWDKAEALADVLGLQPQEISAEYARLMDRFGTSQVARLDADIVNSAIAVVRKALDLATGETFDVEQSPDLFAQALRVALAADLRKQGKGNDGSRSGNGQAGAANRTARAAEDGREAHANGGRKRKAG
;
A
#
# COMPACT_ATOMS: atom_id res chain seq x y z
N MET A 1 -9.51 -31.65 31.25
CA MET A 1 -8.30 -31.23 30.50
C MET A 1 -8.43 -29.74 30.21
N PRO A 2 -7.52 -28.87 30.71
CA PRO A 2 -7.50 -27.47 30.28
C PRO A 2 -7.17 -27.42 28.78
N ARG A 3 -7.90 -26.63 28.02
CA ARG A 3 -7.69 -26.46 26.57
C ARG A 3 -6.29 -25.84 26.36
N PRO A 4 -5.45 -26.39 25.47
CA PRO A 4 -4.18 -25.75 25.14
C PRO A 4 -4.44 -24.34 24.59
N ALA A 5 -3.64 -23.37 25.02
CA ALA A 5 -3.74 -21.99 24.58
C ALA A 5 -3.57 -21.94 23.05
N ASN A 6 -4.56 -21.39 22.36
CA ASN A 6 -4.49 -21.13 20.93
C ASN A 6 -3.26 -20.21 20.67
N PRO A 7 -2.43 -20.44 19.63
CA PRO A 7 -1.30 -19.57 19.38
C PRO A 7 -1.83 -18.15 19.13
N LYS A 8 -1.60 -17.26 20.09
CA LYS A 8 -1.99 -15.85 19.99
C LYS A 8 -1.31 -15.30 18.73
N THR A 9 -2.11 -14.90 17.75
CA THR A 9 -1.60 -14.13 16.61
C THR A 9 -0.90 -12.87 17.14
N THR A 10 0.01 -12.30 16.36
CA THR A 10 0.73 -11.10 16.78
C THR A 10 -0.24 -9.97 17.12
N GLU A 11 -1.35 -9.85 16.38
CA GLU A 11 -2.43 -8.90 16.65
C GLU A 11 -3.19 -9.22 17.93
N GLY A 12 -3.55 -10.49 18.17
CA GLY A 12 -4.23 -10.88 19.41
C GLY A 12 -3.36 -10.59 20.63
N ARG A 13 -2.05 -10.81 20.52
CA ARG A 13 -1.09 -10.49 21.57
C ARG A 13 -0.99 -8.99 21.83
N SER A 14 -0.87 -8.16 20.78
CA SER A 14 -0.80 -6.69 20.92
C SER A 14 -2.05 -6.14 21.59
N ILE A 15 -3.24 -6.62 21.20
CA ILE A 15 -4.52 -6.26 21.82
C ILE A 15 -4.55 -6.66 23.31
N ALA A 16 -4.17 -7.89 23.63
CA ALA A 16 -4.18 -8.38 25.02
C ALA A 16 -3.22 -7.58 25.92
N GLU A 17 -2.03 -7.26 25.42
CA GLU A 17 -1.04 -6.45 26.13
C GLU A 17 -1.52 -5.00 26.31
N ALA A 18 -2.16 -4.40 25.29
CA ALA A 18 -2.68 -3.05 25.38
C ALA A 18 -3.89 -2.93 26.32
N ILE A 19 -4.78 -3.91 26.35
CA ILE A 19 -5.86 -3.98 27.36
C ILE A 19 -5.26 -4.04 28.76
N THR A 20 -4.22 -4.87 28.96
CA THR A 20 -3.54 -4.98 30.27
C THR A 20 -2.86 -3.67 30.66
N ARG A 21 -2.17 -3.02 29.71
CA ARG A 21 -1.43 -1.76 29.93
C ARG A 21 -2.36 -0.58 30.21
N SER A 22 -3.52 -0.53 29.57
CA SER A 22 -4.52 0.52 29.76
C SER A 22 -5.29 0.39 31.08
N GLY A 23 -5.19 -0.77 31.76
CA GLY A 23 -5.97 -1.06 32.97
C GLY A 23 -7.47 -1.22 32.71
N LEU A 24 -7.89 -1.28 31.43
CA LEU A 24 -9.28 -1.45 31.05
C LEU A 24 -9.67 -2.93 31.12
N THR A 25 -10.93 -3.19 31.46
CA THR A 25 -11.49 -4.54 31.33
C THR A 25 -12.00 -4.75 29.91
N GLN A 26 -12.06 -6.01 29.47
CA GLN A 26 -12.64 -6.34 28.16
C GLN A 26 -14.10 -5.87 28.03
N ALA A 27 -14.85 -5.81 29.14
CA ALA A 27 -16.21 -5.30 29.16
C ALA A 27 -16.27 -3.79 28.86
N VAL A 28 -15.37 -3.00 29.45
CA VAL A 28 -15.29 -1.55 29.22
C VAL A 28 -14.86 -1.26 27.78
N VAL A 29 -13.90 -2.03 27.25
CA VAL A 29 -13.50 -1.92 25.84
C VAL A 29 -14.67 -2.24 24.91
N ALA A 30 -15.44 -3.29 25.24
CA ALA A 30 -16.60 -3.69 24.46
C ALA A 30 -17.72 -2.64 24.47
N GLU A 31 -17.98 -2.03 25.62
CA GLU A 31 -18.96 -0.94 25.79
C GLU A 31 -18.61 0.26 24.91
N ARG A 32 -17.34 0.70 24.92
CA ARG A 32 -16.87 1.81 24.09
C ARG A 32 -16.96 1.55 22.58
N LEU A 33 -17.00 0.29 22.18
CA LEU A 33 -17.06 -0.14 20.79
C LEU A 33 -18.46 -0.60 20.36
N GLU A 34 -19.44 -0.53 21.27
CA GLU A 34 -20.80 -1.04 21.06
C GLU A 34 -20.82 -2.51 20.59
N VAL A 35 -19.90 -3.33 21.11
CA VAL A 35 -19.80 -4.77 20.83
C VAL A 35 -19.99 -5.59 22.10
N THR A 36 -20.15 -6.91 21.94
CA THR A 36 -20.19 -7.81 23.09
C THR A 36 -18.77 -8.09 23.62
N PRO A 37 -18.59 -8.30 24.93
CA PRO A 37 -17.27 -8.66 25.52
C PRO A 37 -16.66 -9.92 24.92
N SER A 38 -17.50 -10.83 24.43
CA SER A 38 -17.07 -12.04 23.72
C SER A 38 -16.24 -11.71 22.48
N PHE A 39 -16.61 -10.68 21.71
CA PHE A 39 -15.82 -10.27 20.54
C PHE A 39 -14.41 -9.80 20.93
N ILE A 40 -14.29 -9.00 22.00
CA ILE A 40 -12.99 -8.52 22.48
C ILE A 40 -12.10 -9.71 22.91
N SER A 41 -12.67 -10.71 23.58
CA SER A 41 -11.96 -11.93 23.94
C SER A 41 -11.50 -12.72 22.71
N GLN A 42 -12.35 -12.86 21.69
CA GLN A 42 -11.99 -13.53 20.44
C GLN A 42 -10.86 -12.82 19.69
N PHE A 43 -10.84 -11.49 19.72
CA PHE A 43 -9.77 -10.69 19.13
C PHE A 43 -8.46 -10.82 19.91
N ALA A 44 -8.50 -10.63 21.24
CA ALA A 44 -7.31 -10.71 22.11
C ALA A 44 -6.70 -12.12 22.18
N THR A 45 -7.47 -13.17 21.90
CA THR A 45 -6.98 -14.55 21.81
C THR A 45 -6.53 -14.93 20.41
N GLY A 46 -6.76 -14.08 19.41
CA GLY A 46 -6.50 -14.39 18.00
C GLY A 46 -7.41 -15.46 17.43
N LEU A 47 -8.52 -15.80 18.10
CA LEU A 47 -9.52 -16.75 17.57
C LEU A 47 -10.23 -16.17 16.34
N ARG A 48 -10.40 -14.85 16.32
CA ARG A 48 -10.97 -14.12 15.19
C ARG A 48 -10.08 -12.90 14.91
N PRO A 49 -9.73 -12.63 13.64
CA PRO A 49 -9.08 -11.37 13.29
C PRO A 49 -10.04 -10.20 13.52
N VAL A 50 -9.49 -9.02 13.80
CA VAL A 50 -10.27 -7.79 13.90
C VAL A 50 -10.65 -7.33 12.48
N PRO A 51 -11.95 -7.15 12.19
CA PRO A 51 -12.41 -6.58 10.93
C PRO A 51 -11.82 -5.19 10.68
N TRP A 52 -11.52 -4.85 9.42
CA TRP A 52 -10.89 -3.58 9.08
C TRP A 52 -11.71 -2.34 9.53
N ASP A 53 -13.04 -2.42 9.50
CA ASP A 53 -13.96 -1.33 9.88
C ASP A 53 -13.94 -1.03 11.39
N LYS A 54 -13.44 -1.97 12.20
CA LYS A 54 -13.34 -1.84 13.66
C LYS A 54 -11.93 -1.56 14.15
N ALA A 55 -10.95 -1.60 13.25
CA ALA A 55 -9.54 -1.46 13.60
C ALA A 55 -9.25 -0.08 14.20
N GLU A 56 -9.76 0.99 13.60
CA GLU A 56 -9.56 2.37 14.06
C GLU A 56 -10.15 2.60 15.45
N ALA A 57 -11.44 2.30 15.63
CA ALA A 57 -12.11 2.50 16.91
C ALA A 57 -11.45 1.69 18.04
N LEU A 58 -11.01 0.45 17.78
CA LEU A 58 -10.32 -0.36 18.78
C LEU A 58 -8.90 0.18 19.06
N ALA A 59 -8.23 0.74 18.05
CA ALA A 59 -6.93 1.38 18.19
C ALA A 59 -7.01 2.63 19.06
N ASP A 60 -8.01 3.46 18.84
CA ASP A 60 -8.25 4.68 19.62
C ASP A 60 -8.50 4.36 21.10
N VAL A 61 -9.30 3.33 21.39
CA VAL A 61 -9.59 2.91 22.77
C VAL A 61 -8.33 2.37 23.48
N LEU A 62 -7.44 1.70 22.74
CA LEU A 62 -6.28 1.02 23.30
C LEU A 62 -4.96 1.80 23.15
N GLY A 63 -4.98 2.95 22.48
CA GLY A 63 -3.78 3.75 22.18
C GLY A 63 -2.77 3.03 21.29
N LEU A 64 -3.24 2.24 20.33
CA LEU A 64 -2.42 1.51 19.36
C LEU A 64 -2.57 2.13 17.97
N GLN A 65 -1.76 1.67 17.00
CA GLN A 65 -2.02 1.96 15.59
C GLN A 65 -2.99 0.91 15.00
N PRO A 66 -3.94 1.29 14.12
CA PRO A 66 -4.90 0.35 13.53
C PRO A 66 -4.24 -0.82 12.76
N GLN A 67 -3.05 -0.59 12.20
CA GLN A 67 -2.27 -1.61 11.48
C GLN A 67 -1.72 -2.70 12.42
N GLU A 68 -1.53 -2.40 13.70
CA GLU A 68 -1.08 -3.35 14.73
C GLU A 68 -2.22 -4.24 15.24
N ILE A 69 -3.46 -3.86 14.93
CA ILE A 69 -4.70 -4.52 15.37
C ILE A 69 -5.30 -5.37 14.27
N SER A 70 -5.22 -4.92 13.02
CA SER A 70 -5.79 -5.64 11.87
C SER A 70 -4.84 -5.65 10.68
N ALA A 71 -4.36 -6.86 10.35
CA ALA A 71 -3.62 -7.09 9.12
C ALA A 71 -4.49 -6.80 7.87
N GLU A 72 -5.80 -6.96 7.95
CA GLU A 72 -6.71 -6.61 6.86
C GLU A 72 -6.76 -5.09 6.64
N TYR A 73 -6.85 -4.32 7.73
CA TYR A 73 -6.73 -2.85 7.66
C TYR A 73 -5.38 -2.43 7.08
N ALA A 74 -4.27 -3.05 7.53
CA ALA A 74 -2.95 -2.77 6.98
C ALA A 74 -2.87 -3.03 5.47
N ARG A 75 -3.39 -4.16 4.99
CA ARG A 75 -3.46 -4.47 3.54
C ARG A 75 -4.39 -3.52 2.79
N LEU A 76 -5.48 -3.08 3.42
CA LEU A 76 -6.41 -2.13 2.83
C LEU A 76 -5.72 -0.77 2.67
N MET A 77 -5.05 -0.29 3.71
CA MET A 77 -4.28 0.96 3.69
C MET A 77 -3.03 0.88 2.82
N ASP A 78 -2.41 -0.28 2.66
CA ASP A 78 -1.30 -0.47 1.71
C ASP A 78 -1.81 -0.39 0.27
N ARG A 79 -2.95 -1.03 -0.04
CA ARG A 79 -3.62 -0.91 -1.34
C ARG A 79 -4.12 0.50 -1.63
N PHE A 80 -4.70 1.18 -0.64
CA PHE A 80 -5.10 2.58 -0.80
C PHE A 80 -3.90 3.53 -0.77
N GLY A 81 -2.84 3.25 -0.04
CA GLY A 81 -1.61 4.04 -0.03
C GLY A 81 -0.87 3.94 -1.36
N THR A 82 -0.91 2.78 -2.01
CA THR A 82 -0.41 2.57 -3.38
C THR A 82 -1.38 3.05 -4.46
N SER A 83 -2.69 3.18 -4.17
CA SER A 83 -3.70 3.69 -5.13
C SER A 83 -4.03 5.17 -4.97
N GLN A 84 -3.78 5.77 -3.81
CA GLN A 84 -3.78 7.21 -3.57
C GLN A 84 -2.38 7.71 -3.87
N VAL A 85 -2.07 7.76 -5.16
CA VAL A 85 -0.75 8.11 -5.70
C VAL A 85 -0.40 9.60 -5.47
N ALA A 86 -1.02 10.26 -4.50
CA ALA A 86 -0.61 11.60 -4.11
C ALA A 86 -0.97 11.85 -2.64
N ARG A 87 -0.12 11.38 -1.72
CA ARG A 87 -0.15 11.89 -0.35
C ARG A 87 0.08 13.38 -0.43
N LEU A 88 -0.85 14.20 0.05
CA LEU A 88 -0.59 15.62 0.21
C LEU A 88 0.57 15.77 1.20
N ASP A 89 1.75 16.10 0.69
CA ASP A 89 2.93 16.38 1.50
C ASP A 89 3.37 17.84 1.33
N ALA A 90 4.37 18.25 2.12
CA ALA A 90 4.85 19.62 2.11
C ALA A 90 5.40 20.04 0.73
N ASP A 91 5.99 19.10 -0.03
CA ASP A 91 6.56 19.40 -1.35
C ASP A 91 5.48 19.64 -2.40
N ILE A 92 4.39 18.87 -2.35
CA ILE A 92 3.21 19.07 -3.18
C ILE A 92 2.54 20.40 -2.83
N VAL A 93 2.40 20.73 -1.54
CA VAL A 93 1.83 22.00 -1.09
C VAL A 93 2.70 23.17 -1.56
N ASN A 94 4.02 23.09 -1.40
CA ASN A 94 4.96 24.11 -1.87
C ASN A 94 4.92 24.27 -3.39
N SER A 95 4.80 23.17 -4.12
CA SER A 95 4.63 23.18 -5.58
C SER A 95 3.31 23.84 -5.99
N ALA A 96 2.22 23.57 -5.27
CA ALA A 96 0.93 24.23 -5.48
C ALA A 96 1.04 25.74 -5.23
N ILE A 97 1.66 26.16 -4.12
CA ILE A 97 1.92 27.58 -3.82
C ILE A 97 2.74 28.22 -4.94
N ALA A 98 3.77 27.55 -5.45
CA ALA A 98 4.57 28.07 -6.57
C ALA A 98 3.75 28.24 -7.86
N VAL A 99 2.84 27.30 -8.15
CA VAL A 99 1.92 27.39 -9.29
C VAL A 99 0.97 28.59 -9.13
N VAL A 100 0.40 28.79 -7.94
CA VAL A 100 -0.46 29.94 -7.63
C VAL A 100 0.29 31.25 -7.80
N ARG A 101 1.48 31.36 -7.20
CA ARG A 101 2.30 32.58 -7.28
C ARG A 101 2.63 32.93 -8.72
N LYS A 102 2.95 31.93 -9.54
CA LYS A 102 3.20 32.13 -10.97
C LYS A 102 1.95 32.57 -11.72
N ALA A 103 0.78 32.02 -11.40
CA ALA A 103 -0.48 32.39 -12.05
C ALA A 103 -0.92 33.83 -11.72
N LEU A 104 -0.57 34.31 -10.52
CA LEU A 104 -0.88 35.65 -10.03
C LEU A 104 0.25 36.67 -10.24
N ASP A 105 1.36 36.27 -10.89
CA ASP A 105 2.57 37.07 -11.09
C ASP A 105 3.13 37.69 -9.79
N LEU A 106 3.03 36.94 -8.68
CA LEU A 106 3.45 37.41 -7.36
C LEU A 106 4.98 37.42 -7.24
N ALA A 107 5.53 38.55 -6.81
CA ALA A 107 6.96 38.75 -6.59
C ALA A 107 7.48 37.85 -5.45
N THR A 108 8.78 37.57 -5.41
CA THR A 108 9.40 36.81 -4.32
C THR A 108 9.19 37.52 -2.97
N GLY A 109 8.57 36.82 -2.01
CA GLY A 109 8.22 37.38 -0.70
C GLY A 109 6.76 37.80 -0.54
N GLU A 110 5.99 37.95 -1.63
CA GLU A 110 4.55 38.20 -1.53
C GLU A 110 3.81 36.94 -1.07
N THR A 111 2.80 37.11 -0.24
CA THR A 111 2.01 36.03 0.35
C THR A 111 0.73 35.82 -0.44
N PHE A 112 0.40 34.56 -0.70
CA PHE A 112 -0.91 34.18 -1.21
C PHE A 112 -1.80 33.78 -0.03
N ASP A 113 -2.95 34.43 0.11
CA ASP A 113 -3.96 34.07 1.09
C ASP A 113 -4.94 33.04 0.50
N VAL A 114 -4.94 31.85 1.08
CA VAL A 114 -5.78 30.73 0.63
C VAL A 114 -7.26 31.02 0.89
N GLU A 115 -7.61 31.75 1.95
CA GLU A 115 -9.00 32.02 2.31
C GLU A 115 -9.68 32.97 1.31
N GLN A 116 -8.90 33.88 0.72
CA GLN A 116 -9.38 34.81 -0.30
C GLN A 116 -9.62 34.14 -1.66
N SER A 117 -8.99 32.99 -1.92
CA SER A 117 -9.06 32.32 -3.23
C SER A 117 -8.89 30.79 -3.11
N PRO A 118 -9.81 30.10 -2.42
CA PRO A 118 -9.68 28.67 -2.14
C PRO A 118 -9.73 27.82 -3.42
N ASP A 119 -10.53 28.22 -4.41
CA ASP A 119 -10.66 27.50 -5.69
C ASP A 119 -9.37 27.52 -6.49
N LEU A 120 -8.65 28.65 -6.49
CA LEU A 120 -7.39 28.81 -7.20
C LEU A 120 -6.31 27.92 -6.56
N PHE A 121 -6.25 27.89 -5.23
CA PHE A 121 -5.37 26.98 -4.51
C PHE A 121 -5.70 25.50 -4.79
N ALA A 122 -6.98 25.13 -4.77
CA ALA A 122 -7.41 23.76 -5.06
C ALA A 122 -7.03 23.33 -6.50
N GLN A 123 -7.15 24.23 -7.48
CA GLN A 123 -6.70 23.97 -8.84
C GLN A 123 -5.18 23.78 -8.92
N ALA A 124 -4.41 24.65 -8.27
CA ALA A 124 -2.96 24.53 -8.22
C ALA A 124 -2.51 23.24 -7.52
N LEU A 125 -3.23 22.82 -6.49
CA LEU A 125 -3.00 21.55 -5.80
C LEU A 125 -3.22 20.36 -6.74
N ARG A 126 -4.31 20.34 -7.51
CA ARG A 126 -4.54 19.30 -8.53
C ARG A 126 -3.42 19.24 -9.57
N VAL A 127 -2.92 20.40 -9.99
CA VAL A 127 -1.78 20.48 -10.94
C VAL A 127 -0.50 19.93 -10.32
N ALA A 128 -0.20 20.30 -9.07
CA ALA A 128 0.97 19.82 -8.35
C ALA A 128 0.93 18.30 -8.13
N LEU A 129 -0.22 17.77 -7.68
CA LEU A 129 -0.48 16.34 -7.54
C LEU A 129 -0.27 15.62 -8.89
N ALA A 130 -0.85 16.13 -9.99
CA ALA A 130 -0.70 15.56 -11.33
C ALA A 130 0.74 15.60 -11.88
N ALA A 131 1.54 16.59 -11.47
CA ALA A 131 2.95 16.66 -11.82
C ALA A 131 3.77 15.63 -11.03
N ASP A 132 3.48 15.46 -9.75
CA ASP A 132 4.14 14.48 -8.90
C ASP A 132 3.84 13.04 -9.34
N LEU A 133 2.57 12.75 -9.63
CA LEU A 133 2.12 11.49 -10.23
C LEU A 133 2.94 11.09 -11.47
N ARG A 134 3.20 12.06 -12.35
CA ARG A 134 4.00 11.82 -13.57
C ARG A 134 5.47 11.57 -13.27
N LYS A 135 6.04 12.19 -12.24
CA LYS A 135 7.43 11.94 -11.81
C LYS A 135 7.57 10.52 -11.26
N GLN A 136 6.63 10.11 -10.39
CA GLN A 136 6.64 8.77 -9.79
C GLN A 136 6.45 7.67 -10.84
N GLY A 137 5.52 7.84 -11.78
CA GLY A 137 5.30 6.89 -12.87
C GLY A 137 6.50 6.70 -13.81
N LYS A 138 7.37 7.71 -13.94
CA LYS A 138 8.58 7.66 -14.78
C LYS A 138 9.76 6.93 -14.11
N GLY A 139 9.74 6.80 -12.78
CA GLY A 139 10.78 6.11 -12.01
C GLY A 139 10.70 4.58 -12.07
N ASN A 140 9.52 4.03 -12.39
CA ASN A 140 9.29 2.57 -12.34
C ASN A 140 9.58 1.83 -13.67
N ASP A 141 9.81 2.56 -14.76
CA ASP A 141 10.03 2.00 -16.12
C ASP A 141 11.54 1.96 -16.51
N GLY A 142 12.44 2.39 -15.60
CA GLY A 142 13.88 2.54 -15.87
C GLY A 142 14.78 1.42 -15.37
N SER A 143 14.31 0.50 -14.53
CA SER A 143 15.14 -0.55 -13.92
C SER A 143 15.08 -1.88 -14.69
N ARG A 144 15.59 -1.85 -15.93
CA ARG A 144 16.18 -3.02 -16.61
C ARG A 144 17.55 -2.64 -17.17
N SER A 145 18.44 -2.16 -16.31
CA SER A 145 19.88 -2.23 -16.58
C SER A 145 20.36 -3.63 -16.18
N GLY A 146 20.05 -4.59 -17.06
CA GLY A 146 20.59 -5.94 -16.99
C GLY A 146 22.07 -5.89 -17.39
N ASN A 147 22.91 -5.90 -16.38
CA ASN A 147 24.34 -6.10 -16.47
C ASN A 147 24.61 -7.46 -17.14
N GLY A 148 24.96 -7.45 -18.43
CA GLY A 148 25.21 -8.64 -19.23
C GLY A 148 26.54 -8.52 -19.95
N GLN A 149 27.60 -8.97 -19.29
CA GLN A 149 28.91 -9.22 -19.88
C GLN A 149 28.76 -10.06 -21.15
N ALA A 150 29.05 -9.49 -22.31
CA ALA A 150 29.33 -10.25 -23.53
C ALA A 150 30.85 -10.28 -23.72
N GLY A 151 31.45 -11.37 -23.22
CA GLY A 151 32.84 -11.71 -23.47
C GLY A 151 33.09 -11.97 -24.95
N ALA A 152 34.31 -11.62 -25.38
CA ALA A 152 34.85 -11.90 -26.68
C ALA A 152 34.83 -13.40 -27.01
N ALA A 153 34.38 -13.74 -28.22
CA ALA A 153 34.84 -14.92 -28.94
C ALA A 153 34.67 -14.72 -30.45
N ASN A 154 35.79 -14.41 -31.10
CA ASN A 154 35.99 -14.48 -32.53
C ASN A 154 36.03 -15.95 -32.97
N ARG A 155 35.27 -16.36 -34.01
CA ARG A 155 35.64 -17.44 -34.97
C ARG A 155 34.63 -17.58 -36.13
N THR A 156 35.02 -17.04 -37.27
CA THR A 156 35.05 -17.65 -38.63
C THR A 156 34.02 -18.70 -39.06
N ALA A 157 33.25 -18.32 -40.10
CA ALA A 157 32.99 -19.03 -41.37
C ALA A 157 32.50 -20.50 -41.40
N ARG A 158 31.32 -20.73 -42.01
CA ARG A 158 31.18 -21.54 -43.25
C ARG A 158 29.80 -21.38 -43.92
N ALA A 159 29.80 -21.55 -45.23
CA ALA A 159 28.72 -21.34 -46.19
C ALA A 159 27.75 -22.53 -46.35
N ALA A 160 26.59 -22.19 -46.93
CA ALA A 160 25.56 -22.94 -47.67
C ALA A 160 25.58 -24.48 -47.71
N GLU A 161 24.39 -25.07 -47.56
CA GLU A 161 23.95 -26.23 -48.35
C GLU A 161 22.42 -26.34 -48.41
N ASP A 162 21.92 -26.40 -49.66
CA ASP A 162 20.58 -26.83 -50.07
C ASP A 162 20.40 -28.35 -49.83
N GLY A 163 19.16 -28.81 -49.61
CA GLY A 163 18.77 -30.18 -49.99
C GLY A 163 17.94 -31.02 -49.01
N ARG A 164 16.63 -31.09 -49.31
CA ARG A 164 15.74 -32.27 -49.34
C ARG A 164 15.57 -33.24 -48.15
N GLU A 165 14.27 -33.42 -47.84
CA GLU A 165 13.53 -34.68 -47.60
C GLU A 165 13.82 -35.52 -46.34
N ALA A 166 12.82 -35.63 -45.46
CA ALA A 166 11.93 -36.82 -45.39
C ALA A 166 11.32 -37.04 -43.97
N HIS A 167 9.98 -37.15 -43.96
CA HIS A 167 9.18 -38.10 -43.20
C HIS A 167 9.24 -38.20 -41.65
N ALA A 168 8.08 -37.83 -41.08
CA ALA A 168 7.14 -38.73 -40.40
C ALA A 168 7.09 -38.77 -38.86
N ASN A 169 5.84 -38.57 -38.42
CA ASN A 169 5.09 -39.37 -37.45
C ASN A 169 5.04 -38.89 -35.99
N GLY A 170 3.81 -38.88 -35.45
CA GLY A 170 3.60 -38.73 -34.01
C GLY A 170 2.38 -37.93 -33.57
N GLY A 171 1.26 -37.97 -34.31
CA GLY A 171 -0.02 -37.48 -33.78
C GLY A 171 -0.52 -38.39 -32.65
N ARG A 172 -0.73 -37.84 -31.44
CA ARG A 172 -1.60 -38.47 -30.45
C ARG A 172 -2.61 -37.46 -29.92
N LYS A 173 -3.87 -37.72 -30.28
CA LYS A 173 -5.09 -36.99 -29.93
C LYS A 173 -5.25 -36.87 -28.43
N ARG A 174 -5.71 -35.68 -28.03
CA ARG A 174 -6.24 -35.34 -26.70
C ARG A 174 -7.55 -36.09 -26.47
N LYS A 175 -7.72 -36.63 -25.26
CA LYS A 175 -8.98 -37.13 -24.72
C LYS A 175 -9.76 -35.90 -24.20
N ALA A 176 -10.89 -35.59 -24.81
CA ALA A 176 -11.91 -34.72 -24.25
C ALA A 176 -13.08 -35.63 -23.81
N GLY A 177 -13.61 -35.36 -22.61
CA GLY A 177 -14.94 -35.83 -22.21
C GLY A 177 -16.03 -35.00 -22.86
#